data_AF-A0A430QTQ0-F1
#
_entry.id   AF-A0A430QTQ0-F1
#
_cell.length_a   1.000
_cell.length_b   1.000
_cell.length_c   1.000
_cell.angle_alpha   90.00
_cell.angle_beta   90.00
_cell.angle_gamma   90.00
#
_symmetry.space_group_name_H-M   'P 1'
#
loop_
_entity.id
_entity.type
_entity.pdbx_description
1 polymer ?
#
loop_
_entity_poly.entity_id
_entity_poly.type
_entity_poly.pdbx_seq_one_letter_code
_entity_poly.pdbx_strand_id
1 'polypeptide(L)'
;IEVKVKPGTHDSEDEINKQLADKERVAAALENPALLKLHKRLFFFFRGDLAFPTADTIGLTDRKDTPEAVERLAKQIIEQGVKRKAYSRRRPFDADADIDYINERNKRYNELLDRHYGKYTAEIKQNLERGTAI
;
A
#
# COMPACT_ATOMS: atom_id res chain seq x y z
N ILE A 1 11.42 32.42 1.14
CA ILE A 1 10.93 31.82 2.41
C ILE A 1 12.06 30.92 2.87
N GLU A 2 12.68 31.19 4.01
CA GLU A 2 13.83 30.42 4.50
C GLU A 2 13.33 29.29 5.41
N VAL A 3 13.58 28.03 5.03
CA VAL A 3 13.10 26.86 5.79
C VAL A 3 14.22 26.35 6.70
N LYS A 4 14.04 26.50 8.01
CA LYS A 4 14.95 25.99 9.03
C LYS A 4 14.18 25.18 10.07
N VAL A 5 14.81 24.13 10.58
CA VAL A 5 14.35 23.41 11.77
C VAL A 5 14.46 24.34 12.99
N LYS A 6 13.60 24.13 13.98
CA LYS A 6 13.55 24.96 15.19
C LYS A 6 14.68 24.56 16.17
N PRO A 7 15.46 25.53 16.71
CA PRO A 7 16.59 25.29 17.60
C PRO A 7 16.20 24.42 18.80
N GLY A 8 16.94 23.32 18.99
CA GLY A 8 16.81 22.37 20.11
C GLY A 8 15.83 21.23 19.87
N THR A 9 15.33 21.03 18.64
CA THR A 9 14.37 19.95 18.34
C THR A 9 15.05 18.62 18.04
N HIS A 10 16.28 18.64 17.53
CA HIS A 10 17.05 17.45 17.17
C HIS A 10 18.54 17.66 17.42
N ASP A 11 19.24 16.61 17.86
CA ASP A 11 20.69 16.66 18.13
C ASP A 11 21.54 16.92 16.86
N SER A 12 21.00 16.64 15.68
CA SER A 12 21.64 16.85 14.36
C SER A 12 21.09 18.06 13.61
N GLU A 13 20.48 19.01 14.31
CA GLU A 13 19.82 20.16 13.69
C GLU A 13 20.71 20.98 12.76
N ASP A 14 21.96 21.25 13.16
CA ASP A 14 22.90 22.02 12.36
C ASP A 14 23.22 21.34 11.02
N GLU A 15 23.36 20.01 11.04
CA GLU A 15 23.59 19.22 9.83
C GLU A 15 22.36 19.21 8.92
N ILE A 16 21.16 19.10 9.50
CA ILE A 16 19.89 19.12 8.75
C ILE A 16 19.68 20.48 8.10
N ASN A 17 19.91 21.57 8.83
CA ASN A 17 19.79 22.94 8.31
C ASN A 17 20.82 23.22 7.20
N LYS A 18 22.04 22.68 7.32
CA LYS A 18 23.06 22.73 6.26
C LYS A 18 22.60 22.00 4.99
N GLN A 19 22.03 20.80 5.14
CA GLN A 19 21.50 20.03 4.01
C GLN A 19 20.32 20.72 3.33
N LEU A 20 19.43 21.36 4.10
CA LEU A 20 18.31 22.14 3.56
C LEU A 20 18.84 23.31 2.72
N ALA A 21 19.83 24.05 3.23
CA ALA A 21 20.45 25.14 2.50
C ALA A 21 21.18 24.68 1.23
N ASP A 22 21.85 23.51 1.25
CA ASP A 22 22.45 22.91 0.05
C ASP A 22 21.36 22.51 -0.97
N LYS A 23 20.24 21.93 -0.52
CA LYS A 23 19.12 21.55 -1.39
C LYS A 23 18.48 22.76 -2.07
N GLU A 24 18.25 23.85 -1.33
CA GLU A 24 17.72 25.10 -1.90
C GLU A 24 18.69 25.70 -2.92
N ARG A 25 20.00 25.69 -2.64
CA ARG A 25 21.02 26.14 -3.61
C ARG A 25 21.05 25.30 -4.87
N VAL A 26 20.96 23.97 -4.75
CA VAL A 26 20.90 23.06 -5.90
C VAL A 26 19.61 23.28 -6.70
N ALA A 27 18.47 23.45 -6.02
CA ALA A 27 17.19 23.74 -6.68
C ALA A 27 17.26 25.06 -7.47
N ALA A 28 17.80 26.13 -6.87
CA ALA A 28 18.01 27.41 -7.55
C ALA A 28 18.97 27.28 -8.75
N ALA A 29 20.02 26.45 -8.64
CA ALA A 29 20.91 26.18 -9.76
C ALA A 29 20.22 25.42 -10.91
N LEU A 30 19.23 24.58 -10.61
CA LEU A 30 18.42 23.86 -11.60
C LEU A 30 17.36 24.72 -12.29
N GLU A 31 17.01 25.88 -11.72
CA GLU A 31 16.16 26.88 -12.40
C GLU A 31 16.90 27.61 -13.53
N ASN A 32 18.24 27.55 -13.56
CA ASN A 32 19.03 28.08 -14.67
C ASN A 32 18.86 27.18 -15.92
N PRO A 33 18.27 27.69 -17.01
CA PRO A 33 17.97 26.89 -18.20
C PRO A 33 19.24 26.35 -18.89
N ALA A 34 20.38 27.03 -18.78
CA ALA A 34 21.64 26.58 -19.36
C ALA A 34 22.23 25.38 -18.60
N LEU A 35 22.20 25.44 -17.26
CA LEU A 35 22.65 24.34 -16.41
C LEU A 35 21.74 23.13 -16.54
N LEU A 36 20.43 23.34 -16.60
CA LEU A 36 19.47 22.26 -16.83
C LEU A 36 19.71 21.56 -18.17
N LYS A 37 20.03 22.31 -19.24
CA LYS A 37 20.34 21.76 -20.56
C LYS A 37 21.63 20.93 -20.53
N LEU A 38 22.67 21.39 -19.84
CA LEU A 38 23.92 20.64 -19.67
C LEU A 38 23.73 19.41 -18.79
N HIS A 39 23.00 19.52 -17.68
CA HIS A 39 22.65 18.39 -16.82
C HIS A 39 21.87 17.33 -17.58
N LYS A 40 20.81 17.73 -18.32
CA LYS A 40 20.06 16.82 -19.19
C LYS A 40 20.95 16.17 -20.23
N ARG A 41 21.89 16.93 -20.85
CA ARG A 41 22.83 16.40 -21.85
C ARG A 41 23.85 15.44 -21.25
N LEU A 42 24.43 15.75 -20.08
CA LEU A 42 25.36 14.86 -19.38
C LEU A 42 24.65 13.61 -18.87
N PHE A 43 23.45 13.76 -18.30
CA PHE A 43 22.63 12.63 -17.84
C PHE A 43 22.25 11.72 -19.02
N PHE A 44 21.84 12.30 -20.14
CA PHE A 44 21.58 11.60 -21.39
C PHE A 44 22.84 10.90 -21.92
N PHE A 45 24.00 11.56 -21.87
CA PHE A 45 25.27 10.99 -22.32
C PHE A 45 25.76 9.82 -21.45
N PHE A 46 25.59 9.91 -20.12
CA PHE A 46 26.03 8.87 -19.19
C PHE A 46 25.06 7.69 -19.07
N ARG A 47 23.76 7.90 -19.27
CA ARG A 47 22.71 6.92 -18.94
C ARG A 47 21.79 6.55 -20.10
N GLY A 48 21.84 7.27 -21.23
CA GLY A 48 21.08 7.04 -22.46
C GLY A 48 19.56 7.22 -22.32
N ASP A 49 18.84 7.10 -23.43
CA ASP A 49 17.36 7.09 -23.51
C ASP A 49 16.72 5.91 -22.74
N LEU A 50 17.51 4.87 -22.42
CA LEU A 50 17.06 3.68 -21.70
C LEU A 50 16.83 3.92 -20.20
N ALA A 51 17.31 5.05 -19.66
CA ALA A 51 17.06 5.41 -18.26
C ALA A 51 15.62 5.87 -18.01
N PHE A 52 14.97 6.43 -19.03
CA PHE A 52 13.59 6.91 -18.99
C PHE A 52 12.85 6.43 -20.25
N PRO A 53 12.59 5.12 -20.35
CA PRO A 53 12.00 4.54 -21.55
C PRO A 53 10.57 5.05 -21.76
N THR A 54 10.29 5.58 -22.96
CA THR A 54 8.92 5.78 -23.46
C THR A 54 8.41 4.50 -24.13
N ALA A 55 7.11 4.43 -24.42
CA ALA A 55 6.48 3.24 -25.02
C ALA A 55 7.17 2.74 -26.30
N ASP A 56 7.82 3.64 -27.05
CA ASP A 56 8.48 3.37 -28.32
C ASP A 56 9.97 3.00 -28.19
N THR A 57 10.51 2.94 -26.95
CA THR A 57 11.93 2.64 -26.74
C THR A 57 12.21 1.14 -26.88
N ILE A 58 13.02 0.80 -27.89
CA ILE A 58 13.45 -0.57 -28.20
C ILE A 58 14.76 -0.86 -27.44
N GLY A 59 14.85 -2.01 -26.76
CA GLY A 59 16.09 -2.47 -26.10
C GLY A 59 16.01 -2.70 -24.58
N LEU A 60 14.82 -2.62 -23.97
CA LEU A 60 14.64 -2.91 -22.53
C LEU A 60 14.60 -4.42 -22.20
N THR A 61 14.46 -5.29 -23.21
CA THR A 61 14.16 -6.71 -23.04
C THR A 61 15.32 -7.56 -22.55
N ASP A 62 16.57 -7.14 -22.78
CA ASP A 62 17.75 -7.99 -22.56
C ASP A 62 18.43 -7.75 -21.20
N ARG A 63 17.75 -7.03 -20.29
CA ARG A 63 18.29 -6.72 -18.97
C ARG A 63 18.14 -7.92 -18.04
N LYS A 64 19.28 -8.48 -17.61
CA LYS A 64 19.33 -9.44 -16.50
C LYS A 64 19.42 -8.66 -15.18
N ASP A 65 18.48 -8.93 -14.28
CA ASP A 65 18.52 -8.35 -12.93
C ASP A 65 19.63 -8.98 -12.10
N THR A 66 20.14 -8.22 -11.13
CA THR A 66 21.10 -8.72 -10.14
C THR A 66 20.44 -9.80 -9.28
N PRO A 67 21.15 -10.88 -8.92
CA PRO A 67 20.59 -11.97 -8.12
C PRO A 67 19.99 -11.49 -6.78
N GLU A 68 20.61 -10.51 -6.12
CA GLU A 68 20.11 -9.92 -4.87
C GLU A 68 18.73 -9.25 -5.01
N ALA A 69 18.47 -8.59 -6.16
CA ALA A 69 17.18 -7.95 -6.42
C ALA A 69 16.06 -8.99 -6.58
N VAL A 70 16.37 -10.12 -7.23
CA VAL A 70 15.45 -11.24 -7.38
C VAL A 70 15.12 -11.85 -6.02
N GLU A 71 16.13 -12.05 -5.16
CA GLU A 71 15.92 -12.58 -3.81
C GLU A 71 15.06 -11.65 -2.95
N ARG A 72 15.30 -10.33 -3.03
CA ARG A 72 14.47 -9.33 -2.33
C ARG A 72 13.02 -9.38 -2.79
N LEU A 73 12.78 -9.48 -4.10
CA LEU A 73 11.44 -9.62 -4.65
C LEU A 73 10.76 -10.90 -4.16
N ALA A 74 11.47 -12.03 -4.19
CA ALA A 74 10.96 -13.30 -3.71
C ALA A 74 10.54 -13.23 -2.23
N LYS A 75 11.38 -12.63 -1.37
CA LYS A 75 11.06 -12.39 0.05
C LYS A 75 9.80 -11.54 0.20
N GLN A 76 9.69 -10.43 -0.54
CA GLN A 76 8.52 -9.56 -0.50
C GLN A 76 7.22 -10.27 -0.92
N ILE A 77 7.26 -11.10 -1.97
CA ILE A 77 6.09 -11.87 -2.42
C ILE A 77 5.62 -12.83 -1.32
N ILE A 78 6.56 -13.52 -0.65
CA ILE A 78 6.24 -14.43 0.46
C ILE A 78 5.58 -13.68 1.61
N GLU A 79 6.17 -12.55 2.03
CA GLU A 79 5.62 -11.71 3.10
C GLU A 79 4.22 -11.19 2.78
N GLN A 80 4.00 -10.73 1.54
CA GLN A 80 2.68 -10.32 1.07
C GLN A 80 1.68 -11.48 1.10
N GLY A 81 2.12 -12.69 0.73
CA GLY A 81 1.32 -13.91 0.82
C GLY A 81 0.85 -14.21 2.24
N VAL A 82 1.73 -14.07 3.24
CA VAL A 82 1.40 -14.25 4.65
C VAL A 82 0.38 -13.19 5.10
N LYS A 83 0.61 -11.91 4.76
CA LYS A 83 -0.31 -10.81 5.08
C LYS A 83 -1.70 -11.02 4.48
N ARG A 84 -1.79 -11.48 3.23
CA ARG A 84 -3.07 -11.78 2.55
C ARG A 84 -3.85 -12.90 3.25
N LYS A 85 -3.17 -13.96 3.70
CA LYS A 85 -3.82 -15.04 4.47
C LYS A 85 -4.39 -14.55 5.80
N ALA A 86 -3.68 -13.64 6.46
CA ALA A 86 -4.11 -13.05 7.74
C ALA A 86 -5.27 -12.04 7.60
N TYR A 87 -5.58 -11.56 6.39
CA TYR A 87 -6.68 -10.61 6.14
C TYR A 87 -8.05 -11.24 6.39
N SER A 88 -8.25 -12.49 5.95
CA SER A 88 -9.47 -13.25 6.23
C SER A 88 -9.36 -13.95 7.57
N ARG A 89 -9.68 -13.25 8.66
CA ARG A 89 -9.70 -13.84 10.00
C ARG A 89 -10.97 -14.65 10.20
N ARG A 90 -10.83 -15.90 10.67
CA ARG A 90 -11.96 -16.71 11.11
C ARG A 90 -12.58 -16.06 12.35
N ARG A 91 -13.91 -15.96 12.38
CA ARG A 91 -14.64 -15.61 13.61
C ARG A 91 -14.55 -16.78 14.59
N PRO A 92 -14.27 -16.56 15.88
CA PRO A 92 -14.24 -17.64 16.87
C PRO A 92 -15.63 -18.30 16.94
N PHE A 93 -15.64 -19.61 17.21
CA PHE A 93 -16.88 -20.34 17.44
C PHE A 93 -17.40 -20.01 18.83
N ASP A 94 -18.65 -19.57 18.91
CA ASP A 94 -19.37 -19.38 20.15
C ASP A 94 -20.19 -20.64 20.44
N ALA A 95 -19.97 -21.24 21.61
CA ALA A 95 -20.64 -22.49 22.00
C ALA A 95 -22.05 -22.24 22.57
N ASP A 96 -22.33 -21.01 23.01
CA ASP A 96 -23.61 -20.64 23.63
C ASP A 96 -24.60 -20.04 22.61
N ALA A 97 -24.17 -19.87 21.35
CA ALA A 97 -25.01 -19.34 20.29
C ALA A 97 -26.02 -20.39 19.78
N ASP A 98 -27.25 -19.95 19.52
CA ASP A 98 -28.29 -20.79 18.93
C ASP A 98 -27.86 -21.35 17.57
N ILE A 99 -27.91 -22.67 17.43
CA ILE A 99 -27.49 -23.37 16.22
C ILE A 99 -28.68 -23.49 15.26
N ASP A 100 -28.68 -22.66 14.22
CA ASP A 100 -29.71 -22.63 13.17
C ASP A 100 -29.37 -23.50 11.94
N TYR A 101 -28.28 -24.28 12.00
CA TYR A 101 -27.76 -25.04 10.87
C TYR A 101 -27.46 -26.50 11.20
N ILE A 102 -27.63 -27.38 10.20
CA ILE A 102 -27.32 -28.81 10.31
C ILE A 102 -25.91 -29.13 9.77
N ASN A 103 -25.39 -28.34 8.82
CA ASN A 103 -24.09 -28.57 8.19
C ASN A 103 -23.30 -27.27 7.94
N GLU A 104 -21.99 -27.36 7.66
CA GLU A 104 -21.12 -26.17 7.48
C GLU A 104 -21.47 -25.34 6.23
N ARG A 105 -21.96 -25.99 5.16
CA ARG A 105 -22.40 -25.27 3.95
C ARG A 105 -23.67 -24.45 4.21
N ASN A 106 -24.59 -25.01 4.98
CA ASN A 106 -25.83 -24.40 5.43
C ASN A 106 -25.51 -23.23 6.37
N LYS A 107 -24.57 -23.40 7.31
CA LYS A 107 -24.06 -22.28 8.14
C LYS A 107 -23.60 -21.09 7.30
N ARG A 108 -22.73 -21.33 6.32
CA ARG A 108 -22.22 -20.24 5.45
C ARG A 108 -23.33 -19.60 4.63
N TYR A 109 -24.35 -20.37 4.25
CA TYR A 109 -25.51 -19.87 3.53
C TYR A 109 -26.41 -19.02 4.44
N ASN A 110 -26.69 -19.47 5.68
CA ASN A 110 -27.42 -18.69 6.68
C ASN A 110 -26.67 -17.39 7.02
N GLU A 111 -25.35 -17.43 7.22
CA GLU A 111 -24.51 -16.24 7.42
C GLU A 111 -24.56 -15.27 6.22
N LEU A 112 -24.71 -15.78 5.00
CA LEU A 112 -24.89 -14.96 3.80
C LEU A 112 -26.27 -14.30 3.79
N LEU A 113 -27.32 -15.07 4.09
CA LEU A 113 -28.68 -14.54 4.17
C LEU A 113 -28.80 -13.47 5.26
N ASP A 114 -28.23 -13.69 6.44
CA ASP A 114 -28.23 -12.72 7.53
C ASP A 114 -27.50 -11.42 7.14
N ARG A 115 -26.38 -11.53 6.42
CA ARG A 115 -25.65 -10.35 5.91
C ARG A 115 -26.46 -9.51 4.94
N HIS A 116 -27.24 -10.13 4.06
CA HIS A 116 -28.00 -9.42 3.02
C HIS A 116 -29.40 -8.99 3.48
N TYR A 117 -30.06 -9.85 4.25
CA TYR A 117 -31.47 -9.71 4.61
C TYR A 117 -31.73 -9.45 6.08
N GLY A 118 -30.73 -9.64 6.97
CA GLY A 118 -30.90 -9.45 8.41
C GLY A 118 -31.43 -8.06 8.80
N LYS A 119 -31.09 -7.02 8.01
CA LYS A 119 -31.65 -5.68 8.18
C LYS A 119 -33.18 -5.62 7.96
N TYR A 120 -33.69 -6.40 7.01
CA TYR A 120 -35.10 -6.39 6.62
C TYR A 120 -35.93 -7.42 7.39
N THR A 121 -35.30 -8.48 7.90
CA THR A 121 -35.97 -9.57 8.64
C THR A 121 -35.90 -9.41 10.16
N ALA A 122 -35.38 -8.29 10.67
CA ALA A 122 -35.23 -8.04 12.11
C ALA A 122 -36.56 -8.13 12.86
N GLU A 123 -37.63 -7.54 12.33
CA GLU A 123 -38.98 -7.58 12.94
C GLU A 123 -39.56 -9.00 12.95
N ILE A 124 -39.38 -9.74 11.85
CA ILE A 124 -39.83 -11.13 11.73
C ILE A 124 -39.11 -12.03 12.75
N LYS A 125 -37.78 -11.84 12.89
CA LYS A 125 -36.98 -12.60 13.87
C LYS A 125 -37.44 -12.32 15.30
N GLN A 126 -37.71 -11.06 15.62
CA GLN A 126 -38.18 -10.64 16.93
C GLN A 126 -39.58 -11.19 17.27
N ASN A 127 -40.48 -11.21 16.28
CA ASN A 127 -41.82 -11.78 16.45
C ASN A 127 -41.76 -13.31 16.66
N LEU A 128 -40.85 -13.99 15.97
CA LEU A 128 -40.60 -15.41 16.14
C LEU A 128 -40.10 -15.73 17.56
N GLU A 129 -39.12 -14.96 18.06
CA GLU A 129 -38.59 -15.11 19.43
C GLU A 129 -39.64 -14.79 20.50
N ARG A 130 -40.58 -13.88 20.22
CA ARG A 130 -41.70 -13.53 21.13
C ARG A 130 -42.87 -14.49 21.08
N GLY A 131 -42.91 -15.44 20.13
CA GLY A 131 -44.03 -16.36 19.94
C GLY A 131 -45.36 -15.66 19.60
N THR A 132 -45.33 -14.40 19.18
CA THR A 132 -46.52 -13.59 18.87
C THR A 132 -46.27 -12.81 17.58
N ALA A 133 -47.20 -12.92 16.63
CA ALA A 133 -47.23 -12.07 15.45
C ALA A 133 -48.05 -10.82 15.79
N ILE A 134 -47.40 -9.66 15.80
CA ILE A 134 -48.06 -8.34 15.76
C ILE A 134 -47.97 -7.83 14.33
#